data_AF-A0A962ISM6-F1
#
_entry.id   AF-A0A962ISM6-F1
#
_cell.length_a   1.000
_cell.length_b   1.000
_cell.length_c   1.000
_cell.angle_alpha   90.00
_cell.angle_beta   90.00
_cell.angle_gamma   90.00
#
_symmetry.space_group_name_H-M   'P 1'
#
loop_
_entity.id
_entity.type
_entity.pdbx_description
1 polymer ?
#
loop_
_entity_poly.entity_id
_entity_poly.type
_entity_poly.pdbx_seq_one_letter_code
_entity_poly.pdbx_strand_id
1 'polypeptide(L)'
;MKNLYLMLTIAGAVVPYVFFMQFMAEEGASPVHFLQSVFVNGAAGGFAADVLISSLVFWIFLFTSRQKRIPLYIVLNCTIGLSCALPCFLWLREKDLEAQQASLN
;
A
#
# COMPACT_ATOMS: atom_id res chain seq x y z
N MET A 1 11.07 -3.39 15.67
CA MET A 1 10.08 -2.53 14.95
C MET A 1 9.01 -3.35 14.25
N LYS A 2 9.24 -4.65 14.06
CA LYS A 2 8.37 -5.60 13.37
C LYS A 2 6.89 -5.53 13.76
N ASN A 3 6.57 -5.58 15.05
CA ASN A 3 5.16 -5.57 15.50
C ASN A 3 4.45 -4.26 15.13
N LEU A 4 5.16 -3.13 15.15
CA LEU A 4 4.62 -1.84 14.72
C LEU A 4 4.32 -1.85 13.22
N TYR A 5 5.24 -2.36 12.38
CA TYR A 5 4.99 -2.48 10.94
C TYR A 5 3.80 -3.39 10.64
N LEU A 6 3.64 -4.49 11.38
CA LEU A 6 2.49 -5.36 11.23
C LEU A 6 1.17 -4.64 11.56
N MET A 7 1.14 -3.89 12.67
CA MET A 7 -0.03 -3.09 13.05
C MET A 7 -0.35 -2.03 11.97
N LEU A 8 0.68 -1.36 11.44
CA LEU A 8 0.52 -0.38 10.36
C LEU A 8 0.06 -1.03 9.05
N THR A 9 0.47 -2.26 8.73
CA THR A 9 -0.07 -3.01 7.59
C THR A 9 -1.56 -3.26 7.74
N ILE A 10 -1.99 -3.71 8.92
CA ILE A 10 -3.41 -3.96 9.20
C ILE A 10 -4.21 -2.65 9.12
N ALA A 11 -3.76 -1.60 9.79
CA ALA A 11 -4.40 -0.29 9.74
C ALA A 11 -4.46 0.26 8.30
N GLY A 12 -3.35 0.15 7.57
CA GLY A 12 -3.22 0.57 6.18
C GLY A 12 -4.09 -0.22 5.20
N ALA A 13 -4.61 -1.39 5.59
CA ALA A 13 -5.61 -2.14 4.86
C ALA A 13 -7.05 -1.82 5.28
N VAL A 14 -7.31 -1.82 6.59
CA VAL A 14 -8.66 -1.62 7.13
C VAL A 14 -9.19 -0.23 6.78
N VAL A 15 -8.38 0.82 6.96
CA VAL A 15 -8.84 2.20 6.78
C VAL A 15 -9.29 2.48 5.33
N PRO A 16 -8.49 2.19 4.27
CA PRO A 16 -8.96 2.38 2.90
C PRO A 16 -10.19 1.55 2.55
N TYR A 17 -10.26 0.29 3.01
CA TYR A 17 -11.42 -0.57 2.72
C TYR A 17 -12.71 -0.06 3.34
N VAL A 18 -12.68 0.56 4.53
CA VAL A 18 -13.88 1.18 5.12
C VAL A 18 -14.41 2.30 4.21
N PHE A 19 -13.52 3.17 3.72
CA PHE A 19 -13.92 4.24 2.79
C PHE A 19 -14.40 3.69 1.45
N PHE A 20 -13.75 2.66 0.90
CA PHE A 20 -14.20 2.03 -0.34
C PHE A 20 -15.56 1.35 -0.20
N MET A 21 -15.81 0.66 0.91
CA MET A 21 -17.11 0.03 1.17
C MET A 21 -18.23 1.07 1.31
N GLN A 22 -17.96 2.18 1.98
CA GLN A 22 -18.91 3.30 2.07
C GLN A 22 -19.18 3.90 0.68
N PHE A 23 -18.14 4.17 -0.10
CA PHE A 23 -18.28 4.68 -1.47
C PHE A 23 -19.10 3.72 -2.35
N MET A 24 -18.81 2.42 -2.30
CA MET A 24 -19.56 1.43 -3.09
C MET A 24 -21.02 1.28 -2.64
N ALA A 25 -21.32 1.54 -1.37
CA ALA A 25 -22.69 1.55 -0.87
C ALA A 25 -23.48 2.80 -1.34
N GLU A 26 -22.80 3.94 -1.50
CA GLU A 26 -23.41 5.22 -1.89
C GLU A 26 -23.49 5.42 -3.41
N GLU A 27 -22.41 5.16 -4.14
CA GLU A 27 -22.28 5.42 -5.58
C GLU A 27 -22.31 4.16 -6.46
N GLY A 28 -22.29 2.98 -5.84
CA GLY A 28 -22.27 1.70 -6.55
C GLY A 28 -20.88 1.26 -7.04
N ALA A 29 -20.82 0.07 -7.62
CA ALA A 29 -19.58 -0.61 -7.99
C ALA A 29 -19.02 -0.20 -9.37
N SER A 30 -18.82 1.11 -9.63
CA SER A 30 -18.31 1.58 -10.91
C SER A 30 -16.89 2.17 -10.82
N PRO A 31 -15.90 1.58 -11.51
CA PRO A 31 -14.54 2.13 -11.57
C PRO A 31 -14.49 3.55 -12.16
N VAL A 32 -15.42 3.89 -13.06
CA VAL A 32 -15.48 5.22 -13.68
C VAL A 32 -15.93 6.26 -12.67
N HIS A 33 -16.97 5.97 -11.88
CA HIS A 33 -17.43 6.86 -10.82
C HIS A 33 -16.35 7.04 -9.74
N PHE A 34 -15.67 5.95 -9.35
CA PHE A 34 -14.56 6.03 -8.41
C PHE A 34 -13.47 7.01 -8.87
N LEU A 35 -13.04 6.92 -10.13
CA LEU A 35 -12.04 7.84 -10.68
C LEU A 35 -12.53 9.29 -10.70
N GLN A 36 -13.79 9.53 -11.05
CA GLN A 36 -14.37 10.88 -11.02
C GLN A 36 -14.40 11.45 -9.60
N SER A 37 -14.78 10.64 -8.61
CA SER A 37 -14.88 11.08 -7.21
C SER A 37 -13.51 11.32 -6.56
N VAL A 38 -12.49 10.52 -6.91
CA VAL A 38 -11.10 10.74 -6.44
C VAL A 38 -10.50 12.04 -6.98
N PHE A 39 -10.94 12.51 -8.15
CA PHE A 39 -10.50 13.76 -8.77
C PHE A 39 -11.58 14.86 -8.78
N VAL A 40 -12.54 14.80 -7.84
CA VAL A 40 -13.70 15.72 -7.81
C VAL A 40 -13.32 17.19 -7.59
N ASN A 41 -12.20 17.45 -6.91
CA ASN A 41 -11.69 18.80 -6.67
C ASN A 41 -10.16 18.80 -6.56
N GLY A 42 -9.56 19.98 -6.51
CA GLY A 42 -8.11 20.14 -6.48
C GLY A 42 -7.42 19.50 -5.26
N ALA A 43 -8.07 19.48 -4.09
CA ALA A 43 -7.49 18.88 -2.89
C ALA A 43 -7.50 17.35 -2.96
N ALA A 44 -8.63 16.76 -3.37
CA ALA A 44 -8.77 15.32 -3.59
C ALA A 44 -7.80 14.83 -4.68
N GLY A 45 -7.75 15.54 -5.81
CA GLY A 45 -6.82 15.24 -6.90
C GLY A 45 -5.36 15.38 -6.50
N GLY A 46 -5.02 16.39 -5.68
CA GLY A 46 -3.67 16.55 -5.13
C GLY A 46 -3.26 15.39 -4.22
N PHE A 47 -4.16 14.94 -3.34
CA PHE A 47 -3.92 13.77 -2.49
C PHE A 47 -3.77 12.48 -3.31
N ALA A 48 -4.62 12.28 -4.31
CA ALA A 48 -4.52 11.14 -5.22
C ALA A 48 -3.19 11.13 -5.98
N ALA A 49 -2.76 12.29 -6.49
CA ALA A 49 -1.49 12.44 -7.19
C ALA A 49 -0.29 12.12 -6.27
N ASP A 50 -0.30 12.60 -5.03
CA ASP A 50 0.74 12.30 -4.03
C ASP A 50 0.88 10.78 -3.80
N VAL A 51 -0.25 10.07 -3.62
CA VAL A 51 -0.25 8.61 -3.43
C VAL A 51 0.21 7.87 -4.69
N LEU A 52 -0.19 8.31 -5.89
CA LEU A 52 0.23 7.72 -7.16
C LEU A 52 1.74 7.88 -7.40
N ILE A 53 2.28 9.09 -7.18
CA ILE A 53 3.71 9.37 -7.32
C ILE A 53 4.49 8.55 -6.31
N SER A 54 4.06 8.53 -5.04
CA SER A 54 4.69 7.74 -3.99
C SER A 54 4.68 6.24 -4.30
N SER A 55 3.59 5.74 -4.90
CA SER A 55 3.47 4.34 -5.33
C SER A 55 4.44 4.01 -6.47
N LEU A 56 4.58 4.90 -7.46
CA LEU A 56 5.53 4.75 -8.56
C LEU A 56 6.97 4.71 -8.05
N VAL A 57 7.34 5.64 -7.16
CA VAL A 57 8.67 5.66 -6.52
C VAL A 57 8.92 4.38 -5.73
N PHE A 58 7.92 3.90 -4.99
CA PHE A 58 8.00 2.64 -4.26
C PHE A 58 8.21 1.44 -5.18
N TRP A 59 7.53 1.38 -6.33
CA TRP A 59 7.76 0.30 -7.31
C TRP A 59 9.18 0.33 -7.87
N ILE A 60 9.67 1.50 -8.29
CA ILE A 60 11.06 1.67 -8.76
C ILE A 60 12.03 1.18 -7.68
N PHE A 61 11.83 1.59 -6.43
CA PHE A 61 12.65 1.16 -5.30
C PHE A 61 12.65 -0.38 -5.11
N LEU A 62 11.49 -1.03 -5.23
CA LEU A 62 11.39 -2.49 -5.14
C LEU A 62 12.18 -3.22 -6.23
N PHE A 63 12.13 -2.71 -7.47
CA PHE A 63 12.90 -3.25 -8.59
C PHE A 63 14.41 -3.05 -8.42
N THR A 64 14.85 -1.86 -8.00
CA THR A 64 16.27 -1.57 -7.76
C THR A 64 16.83 -2.39 -6.59
N SER A 65 16.01 -2.65 -5.57
CA SER A 65 16.40 -3.41 -4.38
C SER A 65 16.39 -4.93 -4.57
N ARG A 66 16.12 -5.43 -5.80
CA ARG A 66 16.08 -6.85 -6.17
C ARG A 66 15.29 -7.72 -5.18
N GLN A 67 14.15 -7.21 -4.74
CA GLN A 67 13.34 -7.89 -3.74
C GLN A 67 12.75 -9.19 -4.31
N LYS A 68 12.73 -10.27 -3.50
CA LYS A 68 12.23 -11.58 -3.95
C LYS A 68 10.71 -11.62 -4.15
N ARG A 69 9.98 -10.69 -3.53
CA ARG A 69 8.50 -10.68 -3.43
C ARG A 69 7.86 -9.46 -4.11
N ILE A 70 8.50 -8.91 -5.15
CA ILE A 70 7.98 -7.73 -5.89
C ILE A 70 6.50 -7.88 -6.29
N PRO A 71 6.03 -9.02 -6.86
CA PRO A 71 4.64 -9.16 -7.29
C PRO A 71 3.63 -8.99 -6.13
N LEU A 72 3.96 -9.47 -4.93
CA LEU A 72 3.11 -9.32 -3.75
C LEU A 72 2.88 -7.84 -3.41
N TYR A 73 3.94 -7.04 -3.40
CA TYR A 73 3.86 -5.64 -3.03
C TYR A 73 3.14 -4.79 -4.08
N ILE A 74 3.30 -5.12 -5.36
CA ILE A 74 2.55 -4.48 -6.45
C ILE A 74 1.07 -4.80 -6.32
N VAL A 75 0.70 -6.08 -6.10
CA VAL A 75 -0.70 -6.48 -5.91
C VAL A 75 -1.30 -5.76 -4.70
N LEU A 76 -0.62 -5.72 -3.56
CA LEU A 76 -1.10 -4.98 -2.38
C LEU A 76 -1.27 -3.48 -2.66
N ASN A 77 -0.34 -2.88 -3.39
CA ASN A 77 -0.43 -1.46 -3.72
C ASN A 77 -1.60 -1.16 -4.67
N CYS A 78 -1.87 -2.02 -5.66
CA CYS A 78 -2.98 -1.85 -6.60
C CYS A 78 -4.35 -2.19 -6.01
N THR A 79 -4.42 -3.14 -5.07
CA THR A 79 -5.71 -3.62 -4.50
C THR A 79 -6.14 -2.84 -3.26
N ILE A 80 -5.18 -2.41 -2.44
CA ILE A 80 -5.43 -1.76 -1.15
C ILE A 80 -4.88 -0.34 -1.15
N GLY A 81 -3.63 -0.17 -1.60
CA GLY A 81 -2.94 1.11 -1.63
C GLY A 81 -1.55 1.04 -1.02
N LEU A 82 -0.79 2.14 -1.18
CA LEU A 82 0.57 2.28 -0.64
C LEU A 82 0.62 2.17 0.88
N SER A 83 -0.44 2.63 1.56
CA SER A 83 -0.61 2.57 3.01
C SER A 83 -0.49 1.15 3.58
N CYS A 84 -0.85 0.11 2.80
CA CYS A 84 -0.68 -1.28 3.20
C CYS A 84 0.61 -1.89 2.65
N ALA A 85 0.93 -1.62 1.38
CA ALA A 85 2.05 -2.24 0.69
C ALA A 85 3.41 -1.90 1.32
N LEU A 86 3.62 -0.62 1.67
CA LEU A 86 4.88 -0.15 2.27
C LEU A 86 5.17 -0.77 3.65
N PRO A 87 4.27 -0.71 4.65
CA PRO A 87 4.53 -1.33 5.94
C PRO A 87 4.64 -2.86 5.84
N CYS A 88 3.91 -3.50 4.91
CA CYS A 88 4.05 -4.95 4.67
C CYS A 88 5.46 -5.29 4.18
N PHE A 89 5.99 -4.49 3.25
CA PHE A 89 7.37 -4.60 2.80
C PHE A 89 8.37 -4.44 3.95
N LEU A 90 8.21 -3.40 4.79
CA LEU A 90 9.10 -3.17 5.94
C LEU A 90 9.06 -4.33 6.94
N TRP A 91 7.88 -4.86 7.24
CA TRP A 91 7.70 -6.01 8.13
C TRP A 91 8.43 -7.25 7.63
N LEU A 92 8.26 -7.59 6.34
CA LEU A 92 8.91 -8.76 5.74
C LEU A 92 10.43 -8.60 5.67
N ARG A 93 10.90 -7.40 5.32
CA ARG A 93 12.34 -7.10 5.32
C ARG A 93 12.96 -7.28 6.70
N GLU A 94 12.28 -6.84 7.78
CA GLU A 94 12.78 -7.01 9.15
C GLU A 94 12.83 -8.49 9.55
N LYS A 95 11.83 -9.30 9.14
CA LYS A 95 11.84 -10.75 9.35
C LYS A 95 13.00 -11.45 8.65
N ASP A 96 13.30 -11.06 7.42
CA ASP A 96 14.41 -11.65 6.66
C ASP A 96 15.76 -11.30 7.30
N LEU A 97 15.91 -10.08 7.85
CA LEU A 97 17.10 -9.65 8.59
C LEU A 97 17.28 -10.41 9.91
N GLU A 98 16.22 -10.57 10.70
CA GLU A 98 16.25 -11.36 11.94
C GLU A 98 16.64 -12.81 11.68
N ALA A 99 16.08 -13.42 10.62
CA ALA A 99 16.40 -14.81 10.23
C ALA A 99 17.87 -14.96 9.83
N GLN A 100 18.41 -13.98 9.09
CA GLN A 100 19.82 -13.98 8.70
C GLN A 100 20.74 -13.83 9.93
N GLN A 101 20.40 -12.95 10.88
CA GLN A 101 21.19 -12.79 12.11
C GLN A 101 21.15 -14.05 12.99
N ALA A 102 20.00 -14.73 13.08
CA ALA A 102 19.88 -15.99 13.80
C ALA A 102 20.71 -17.13 13.18
N SER A 103 20.93 -17.13 11.87
CA SER A 103 21.78 -18.12 11.19
C SER A 103 23.29 -17.89 11.37
N LEU A 104 23.69 -16.70 11.84
CA LEU A 104 25.09 -16.33 12.05
C LEU A 104 25.55 -16.52 13.52
N ASN A 105 24.62 -16.74 14.45
CA ASN A 105 24.88 -16.98 15.87
C ASN A 105 24.75 -18.47 16.21
#